data_AF-A0AAV4IUS4-F1
#
_entry.id   AF-A0AAV4IUS4-F1
#
_cell.length_a   1.000
_cell.length_b   1.000
_cell.length_c   1.000
_cell.angle_alpha   90.00
_cell.angle_beta   90.00
_cell.angle_gamma   90.00
#
_symmetry.space_group_name_H-M   'P 1'
#
loop_
_entity.id
_entity.type
_entity.pdbx_description
1 polymer ?
#
loop_
_entity_poly.entity_id
_entity_poly.type
_entity_poly.pdbx_seq_one_letter_code
_entity_poly.pdbx_strand_id
1 'polypeptide(L)'
;ALLTLGIRQMIPYCIQFRTDKGNKIFLLKRIFRRRRLLTRLREIDHERFEWLLKELKIRYVIPRDREEFKGWKHNKRVATQEEARDLQRMKLEELKVIITLQRVPIF
;
A
#
# COMPACT_ATOMS: atom_id res chain seq x y z
N ALA A 1 2.63 -14.13 -21.75
CA ALA A 1 3.67 -13.69 -22.71
C ALA A 1 3.22 -12.52 -23.60
N LEU A 2 2.16 -12.66 -24.40
CA LEU A 2 1.72 -11.67 -25.41
C LEU A 2 1.57 -10.23 -24.91
N LEU A 3 1.01 -10.03 -23.71
CA LEU A 3 0.89 -8.69 -23.12
C LEU A 3 2.24 -8.00 -22.91
N THR A 4 3.30 -8.74 -22.55
CA THR A 4 4.64 -8.18 -22.37
C THR A 4 5.20 -7.70 -23.70
N LEU A 5 5.02 -8.47 -24.78
CA LEU A 5 5.44 -8.06 -26.12
C LEU A 5 4.74 -6.75 -26.54
N GLY A 6 3.41 -6.70 -26.40
CA GLY A 6 2.64 -5.51 -26.74
C GLY A 6 3.00 -4.28 -25.89
N ILE A 7 3.36 -4.46 -24.61
CA ILE A 7 3.90 -3.38 -23.77
C ILE A 7 5.25 -2.89 -24.33
N ARG A 8 6.17 -3.80 -24.64
CA ARG A 8 7.48 -3.45 -25.19
C ARG A 8 7.39 -2.70 -26.50
N GLN A 9 6.49 -3.09 -27.40
CA GLN A 9 6.25 -2.41 -28.67
C GLN A 9 5.66 -1.00 -28.50
N MET A 10 4.80 -0.79 -27.49
CA MET A 10 4.20 0.52 -27.22
C MET A 10 5.14 1.51 -26.52
N ILE A 11 6.14 1.04 -25.78
CA ILE A 11 7.05 1.92 -25.02
C ILE A 11 7.75 2.94 -25.95
N PRO A 12 8.40 2.55 -27.06
CA PRO A 12 9.02 3.50 -27.98
C PRO A 12 8.03 4.55 -28.50
N TYR A 13 6.82 4.12 -28.88
CA TYR A 13 5.77 5.01 -29.35
C TYR A 13 5.39 6.06 -28.28
N CYS A 14 5.15 5.62 -27.03
CA CYS A 14 4.81 6.55 -25.94
C CYS A 14 5.97 7.45 -25.52
N ILE A 15 7.23 7.05 -25.78
CA ILE A 15 8.40 7.91 -25.56
C ILE A 15 8.51 8.99 -26.63
N GLN A 16 8.20 8.65 -27.88
CA GLN A 16 8.20 9.57 -29.02
C GLN A 16 7.04 10.57 -28.93
N PHE A 17 5.82 10.10 -28.64
CA PHE A 17 4.60 10.91 -28.59
C PHE A 17 4.14 11.15 -27.15
N ARG A 18 4.89 11.97 -26.40
CA ARG A 18 4.67 12.17 -24.96
C ARG A 18 3.36 12.88 -24.61
N THR A 19 2.81 13.65 -25.54
CA THR A 19 1.57 14.43 -25.37
C THR A 19 0.32 13.58 -25.58
N ASP A 20 0.44 12.42 -26.23
CA ASP A 20 -0.67 11.50 -26.41
C ASP A 20 -0.99 10.76 -25.10
N LYS A 21 -1.94 11.34 -24.36
CA LYS A 21 -2.44 10.77 -23.11
C LYS A 21 -3.26 9.50 -23.34
N GLY A 22 -3.91 9.35 -24.49
CA GLY A 22 -4.76 8.20 -24.80
C GLY A 22 -3.95 6.92 -24.83
N ASN A 23 -2.88 6.91 -25.65
CA ASN A 23 -1.98 5.76 -25.73
C ASN A 23 -1.20 5.52 -24.43
N LYS A 24 -0.84 6.58 -23.70
CA LYS A 24 -0.23 6.45 -22.36
C LYS A 24 -1.16 5.74 -21.37
N ILE A 25 -2.44 6.11 -21.33
CA ILE A 25 -3.44 5.45 -20.48
C ILE A 25 -3.63 3.99 -20.92
N PHE A 26 -3.65 3.73 -22.22
CA PHE A 26 -3.78 2.38 -22.75
C PHE A 26 -2.58 1.48 -22.37
N LEU A 27 -1.35 2.01 -22.46
CA LEU A 27 -0.14 1.34 -22.00
C LEU A 27 -0.23 1.00 -20.50
N LEU A 28 -0.64 1.96 -19.67
CA LEU A 28 -0.84 1.74 -18.22
C LEU A 28 -1.87 0.64 -17.95
N LYS A 29 -3.01 0.64 -18.65
CA LYS A 29 -4.02 -0.42 -18.55
C LYS A 29 -3.44 -1.80 -18.86
N ARG A 30 -2.61 -1.93 -19.91
CA ARG A 30 -1.92 -3.18 -20.24
C ARG A 30 -0.95 -3.63 -19.15
N ILE A 31 -0.17 -2.70 -18.58
CA ILE A 31 0.76 -2.98 -17.47
C ILE A 31 -0.01 -3.49 -16.24
N PHE A 32 -1.10 -2.82 -15.85
CA PHE A 32 -1.93 -3.24 -14.72
C PHE A 32 -2.59 -4.60 -14.96
N ARG A 33 -3.10 -4.85 -16.18
CA ARG A 33 -3.67 -6.15 -16.55
C ARG A 33 -2.63 -7.26 -16.47
N ARG A 34 -1.42 -7.03 -16.98
CA ARG A 34 -0.30 -7.99 -16.85
C ARG A 34 0.01 -8.29 -15.39
N ARG A 35 0.05 -7.26 -14.53
CA ARG A 35 0.30 -7.45 -13.09
C ARG A 35 -0.75 -8.35 -12.44
N ARG A 36 -2.04 -8.11 -12.70
CA ARG A 36 -3.14 -8.96 -12.16
C ARG A 36 -3.02 -10.42 -12.62
N LEU A 37 -2.68 -10.65 -13.90
CA LEU A 37 -2.48 -11.99 -14.42
C LEU A 37 -1.27 -12.68 -13.81
N LEU A 38 -0.18 -11.96 -13.57
CA LEU A 38 1.00 -12.49 -12.88
C LEU A 38 0.68 -12.88 -11.43
N THR A 39 -0.11 -12.07 -10.71
CA THR A 39 -0.58 -12.43 -9.37
C THR A 39 -1.41 -13.72 -9.39
N ARG A 40 -2.38 -13.83 -10.30
CA ARG A 40 -3.19 -15.05 -10.43
C ARG A 40 -2.36 -16.27 -10.82
N LEU A 41 -1.39 -16.10 -11.72
CA LEU A 41 -0.51 -17.19 -12.13
C LEU A 41 0.32 -17.68 -10.93
N ARG A 42 0.84 -16.76 -10.11
CA ARG A 42 1.57 -17.09 -8.88
C ARG A 42 0.73 -17.91 -7.89
N GLU A 43 -0.57 -17.63 -7.79
CA GLU A 43 -1.50 -18.34 -6.91
C GLU A 43 -1.84 -19.75 -7.41
N ILE A 44 -1.89 -19.94 -8.74
CA ILE A 44 -2.27 -21.22 -9.37
C ILE A 44 -1.06 -22.14 -9.55
N ASP A 45 0.04 -21.60 -10.07
CA ASP A 45 1.23 -22.36 -10.48
C ASP A 45 2.48 -21.49 -10.30
N HIS A 46 3.16 -21.74 -9.17
CA HIS A 46 4.33 -20.96 -8.79
C HIS A 46 5.55 -21.23 -9.68
N GLU A 47 5.75 -22.46 -10.12
CA GLU A 47 6.91 -22.84 -10.94
C GLU A 47 6.83 -22.18 -12.32
N ARG A 48 5.65 -22.24 -12.95
CA ARG A 48 5.41 -21.59 -14.25
C ARG A 48 5.50 -20.08 -14.16
N PHE A 49 5.11 -19.51 -13.02
CA PHE A 49 5.27 -18.08 -12.74
C PHE A 49 6.76 -17.68 -12.72
N GLU A 50 7.60 -18.37 -11.94
CA GLU A 50 9.03 -18.09 -11.84
C GLU A 50 9.74 -18.28 -13.19
N TRP A 51 9.44 -19.36 -13.90
CA TRP A 51 9.94 -19.60 -15.25
C TRP A 51 9.60 -18.43 -16.18
N LEU A 52 8.35 -17.96 -16.17
CA LEU A 52 7.90 -16.86 -17.01
C LEU A 52 8.60 -15.53 -16.67
N LEU A 53 8.84 -15.25 -15.39
CA LEU A 53 9.55 -14.05 -14.97
C LEU A 53 11.00 -14.05 -15.45
N LYS A 54 11.69 -15.18 -15.33
CA LYS A 54 13.05 -15.39 -15.82
C LYS A 54 13.12 -15.18 -17.32
N GLU A 55 12.24 -15.85 -18.07
CA GLU A 55 12.22 -15.82 -19.52
C GLU A 55 11.91 -14.41 -20.07
N LEU A 56 10.91 -13.75 -19.48
CA LEU A 56 10.53 -12.41 -19.91
C LEU A 56 11.38 -11.30 -19.27
N LYS A 57 12.38 -11.64 -18.44
CA LYS A 57 13.22 -10.71 -17.68
C LYS A 57 12.39 -9.63 -16.97
N ILE A 58 11.32 -10.06 -16.29
CA ILE A 58 10.41 -9.16 -15.57
C ILE A 58 10.71 -9.28 -14.07
N ARG A 59 10.98 -8.14 -13.42
CA ARG A 59 10.99 -8.08 -11.96
C ARG A 59 9.55 -7.95 -11.44
N TYR A 60 9.05 -8.97 -10.77
CA TYR A 60 7.76 -8.89 -10.10
C TYR A 60 7.91 -8.20 -8.74
N VAL A 61 7.07 -7.20 -8.49
CA VAL A 61 6.97 -6.53 -7.20
C VAL A 61 5.61 -6.89 -6.62
N ILE A 62 5.63 -7.51 -5.43
CA ILE A 62 4.41 -7.84 -4.69
C ILE A 62 3.64 -6.54 -4.46
N PRO A 63 2.36 -6.46 -4.87
CA PRO A 63 1.54 -5.30 -4.57
C PRO A 63 1.52 -5.11 -3.05
N ARG A 64 2.03 -3.97 -2.57
CA ARG A 64 1.75 -3.56 -1.18
C ARG A 64 0.26 -3.28 -1.07
N ASP A 65 -0.34 -3.71 0.03
CA ASP A 65 -1.67 -3.23 0.39
C ASP A 65 -1.61 -1.71 0.37
N ARG A 66 -2.49 -1.11 -0.44
CA ARG A 66 -2.57 0.35 -0.44
C ARG A 66 -3.12 0.72 0.93
N GLU A 67 -2.34 1.45 1.71
CA GLU A 67 -2.92 2.24 2.79
C GLU A 67 -4.07 3.04 2.16
N GLU A 68 -5.28 2.80 2.64
CA GLU A 68 -6.43 3.56 2.21
C GLU A 68 -6.09 5.03 2.45
N PHE A 69 -6.10 5.83 1.39
CA PHE A 69 -5.93 7.27 1.56
C PHE A 69 -7.17 7.79 2.29
N LYS A 70 -7.07 7.87 3.61
CA LYS A 70 -8.12 8.44 4.43
C LYS A 70 -7.95 9.95 4.35
N GLY A 71 -8.95 10.63 3.76
CA GLY A 71 -8.87 12.07 3.51
C GLY A 71 -8.71 12.90 4.79
N TRP A 72 -8.37 14.18 4.65
CA TRP A 72 -8.09 15.12 5.76
C TRP A 72 -9.06 14.97 6.95
N LYS A 73 -10.37 14.87 6.67
CA LYS A 73 -11.41 14.80 7.70
C LYS A 73 -11.28 13.56 8.59
N HIS A 74 -10.89 12.42 8.01
CA HIS A 74 -10.65 11.20 8.78
C HIS A 74 -9.42 11.37 9.67
N ASN A 75 -8.32 11.87 9.10
CA ASN A 75 -7.07 12.06 9.84
C ASN A 75 -7.26 13.05 11.00
N LYS A 76 -8.01 14.13 10.80
CA LYS A 76 -8.37 15.07 11.87
C LYS A 76 -9.16 14.39 12.99
N ARG A 77 -10.15 13.55 12.65
CA ARG A 77 -10.95 12.83 13.65
C ARG A 77 -10.10 11.85 14.46
N VAL A 78 -9.20 11.11 13.80
CA VAL A 78 -8.27 10.19 14.47
C VAL A 78 -7.35 10.95 15.41
N ALA A 79 -6.74 12.04 14.94
CA ALA A 79 -5.86 12.88 15.77
C ALA A 79 -6.57 13.41 17.03
N THR A 80 -7.79 13.94 16.89
CA THR A 80 -8.56 14.41 18.05
C THR A 80 -8.92 13.28 19.02
N GLN A 81 -9.17 12.06 18.52
CA GLN A 81 -9.43 10.90 19.38
C GLN A 81 -8.17 10.41 20.10
N GLU A 82 -7.02 10.49 19.46
CA GLU A 82 -5.71 10.18 20.06
C GLU A 82 -5.37 11.20 21.15
N GLU A 83 -5.48 12.50 20.86
CA GLU A 83 -5.27 13.57 21.85
C GLU A 83 -6.17 13.39 23.09
N ALA A 84 -7.45 13.07 22.89
CA ALA A 84 -8.38 12.83 23.99
C ALA A 84 -7.98 11.61 24.83
N ARG A 85 -7.48 10.54 24.21
CA ARG A 85 -7.00 9.33 24.90
C ARG A 85 -5.74 9.61 25.69
N ASP A 86 -4.82 10.41 25.14
CA ASP A 86 -3.58 10.75 25.82
C ASP A 86 -3.85 11.61 27.06
N LEU A 87 -4.77 12.59 26.97
CA LEU A 87 -5.23 13.36 28.12
C LEU A 87 -5.89 12.47 29.20
N GLN A 88 -6.69 11.47 28.79
CA GLN A 88 -7.27 10.51 29.73
C GLN A 88 -6.21 9.66 30.41
N ARG A 89 -5.18 9.21 29.68
CA ARG A 89 -4.05 8.45 30.23
C ARG A 89 -3.27 9.27 31.25
N MET A 90 -2.95 10.52 30.93
CA MET A 90 -2.25 11.42 31.86
C MET A 90 -3.03 11.60 33.17
N LYS A 91 -4.33 11.89 33.10
CA LYS A 91 -5.18 12.01 34.30
C LYS A 91 -5.25 10.70 35.10
N LEU A 92 -5.30 9.56 34.41
CA LEU A 92 -5.27 8.25 35.07
C LEU A 92 -3.95 8.00 35.81
N GLU A 93 -2.82 8.41 35.23
CA GLU A 93 -1.51 8.33 35.88
C GLU A 93 -1.43 9.25 37.10
N GLU A 94 -1.89 10.51 36.99
CA GLU A 94 -1.96 11.45 38.11
C GLU A 94 -2.79 10.89 39.27
N LEU A 95 -3.98 10.36 38.99
CA LEU A 95 -4.86 9.78 40.01
C LEU A 95 -4.26 8.52 40.65
N LYS A 96 -3.55 7.69 39.87
CA LYS A 96 -2.83 6.52 40.43
C LYS A 96 -1.77 6.96 41.44
N VAL A 97 -0.99 8.01 41.13
CA VAL A 97 0.03 8.55 42.04
C VAL A 97 -0.62 9.06 43.34
N ILE A 98 -1.71 9.83 43.24
CA ILE A 98 -2.45 10.34 44.42
C ILE A 98 -2.96 9.18 45.28
N ILE A 99 -3.56 8.16 44.68
CA ILE A 99 -4.08 6.99 45.42
C ILE A 99 -2.94 6.22 46.10
N THR A 100 -1.78 6.07 45.45
CA THR A 100 -0.62 5.41 46.09
C THR A 100 -0.07 6.21 47.26
N LEU A 101 -0.09 7.55 47.19
CA LEU A 101 0.33 8.42 48.29
C LEU A 101 -0.66 8.41 49.47
N GLN A 102 -1.96 8.25 49.20
CA GLN A 102 -2.99 8.18 50.24
C GLN A 102 -3.11 6.79 50.90
N ARG A 103 -2.57 5.74 50.28
CA ARG A 103 -2.54 4.37 50.81
C ARG A 103 -1.30 4.06 51.65
N VAL A 104 -0.58 5.08 52.15
CA VAL A 104 0.47 4.84 53.16
C VAL A 104 -0.22 4.30 54.41
N PRO A 105 0.07 3.06 54.84
CA PRO A 105 -0.52 2.51 56.05
C PRO A 105 -0.02 3.33 57.24
N ILE A 106 -0.96 3.92 57.97
CA ILE A 106 -0.71 4.46 59.30
C ILE A 106 -0.33 3.26 60.16
N PHE A 107 0.92 3.23 60.62
CA PHE A 107 1.44 2.25 61.59
C PHE A 107 0.64 2.27 62.88
#